data_AF-A0A2N7AXQ5-F1
#
_entry.id   AF-A0A2N7AXQ5-F1
#
_cell.length_a   1.000
_cell.length_b   1.000
_cell.length_c   1.000
_cell.angle_alpha   90.00
_cell.angle_beta   90.00
_cell.angle_gamma   90.00
#
_symmetry.space_group_name_H-M   'P 1'
#
loop_
_entity.id
_entity.type
_entity.pdbx_description
1 polymer ?
#
loop_
_entity_poly.entity_id
_entity_poly.type
_entity_poly.pdbx_seq_one_letter_code
_entity_poly.pdbx_strand_id
1 'polypeptide(L)'
;MLIFLLLLSFFVLSEVTVQKGLMPKFLKDMSAGKLILFSLMMILLTVFIGFFIKQIMILVILVTIYSSIVISNHYMAAFQKMERGKKI
;
A
#
# COMPACT_ATOMS: atom_id res chain seq x y z
N MET A 1 3.94 0.74 -23.82
CA MET A 1 3.74 -0.70 -23.52
C MET A 1 4.64 -1.17 -22.37
N LEU A 2 5.95 -0.89 -22.39
CA LEU A 2 6.89 -1.35 -21.36
C LEU A 2 6.60 -0.82 -19.93
N ILE A 3 6.20 0.44 -19.79
CA ILE A 3 5.81 1.05 -18.50
C ILE A 3 4.59 0.35 -17.89
N PHE A 4 3.60 -0.03 -18.72
CA PHE A 4 2.42 -0.75 -18.25
C PHE A 4 2.76 -2.14 -17.72
N LEU A 5 3.65 -2.87 -18.40
CA LEU A 5 4.16 -4.16 -17.93
C LEU A 5 4.91 -4.02 -16.60
N LEU A 6 5.68 -2.95 -16.42
CA LEU A 6 6.37 -2.65 -15.17
C LEU A 6 5.38 -2.36 -14.03
N LEU A 7 4.37 -1.53 -14.27
CA LEU A 7 3.33 -1.24 -13.28
C LEU A 7 2.53 -2.50 -12.89
N LEU A 8 2.19 -3.34 -13.87
CA LEU A 8 1.42 -4.56 -13.64
C LEU A 8 2.24 -5.59 -12.86
N SER A 9 3.51 -5.79 -13.23
CA SER A 9 4.41 -6.66 -12.46
C SER A 9 4.64 -6.14 -11.04
N PHE A 10 4.83 -4.83 -10.87
CA PHE A 10 4.94 -4.21 -9.56
C PHE A 10 3.68 -4.38 -8.71
N PHE A 11 2.50 -4.22 -9.30
CA PHE A 11 1.22 -4.45 -8.65
C PHE A 11 1.12 -5.89 -8.12
N VAL A 12 1.35 -6.89 -8.99
CA VAL A 12 1.26 -8.31 -8.61
C VAL A 12 2.31 -8.68 -7.55
N LEU A 13 3.55 -8.20 -7.69
CA LEU A 13 4.60 -8.44 -6.71
C LEU A 13 4.25 -7.83 -5.35
N SER A 14 3.73 -6.60 -5.35
CA SER A 14 3.29 -5.91 -4.13
C SER A 14 2.14 -6.65 -3.46
N GLU A 15 1.16 -7.13 -4.25
CA GLU A 15 0.03 -7.89 -3.73
C GLU A 15 0.47 -9.21 -3.09
N VAL A 16 1.30 -9.98 -3.78
CA VAL A 16 1.81 -11.26 -3.27
C VAL A 16 2.67 -11.06 -2.02
N THR A 17 3.54 -10.05 -1.98
CA THR A 17 4.40 -9.77 -0.81
C THR A 17 3.58 -9.33 0.39
N VAL A 18 2.63 -8.43 0.19
CA VAL A 18 1.74 -7.93 1.24
C VAL A 18 0.83 -9.03 1.78
N GLN A 19 0.24 -9.87 0.92
CA GLN A 19 -0.57 -11.01 1.35
C GLN A 19 0.25 -12.08 2.10
N LYS A 20 1.50 -12.34 1.67
CA LYS A 20 2.43 -13.22 2.39
C LYS A 20 2.87 -12.67 3.74
N GLY A 21 2.46 -11.45 4.10
CA GLY A 21 2.80 -10.82 5.37
C GLY A 21 4.23 -10.28 5.42
N LEU A 22 4.90 -10.12 4.28
CA LEU A 22 6.19 -9.45 4.14
C LEU A 22 6.02 -7.91 4.22
N MET A 23 5.25 -7.47 5.21
CA MET A 23 5.12 -6.05 5.55
C MET A 23 5.98 -5.74 6.77
N PRO A 24 6.54 -4.52 6.85
CA PRO A 24 7.15 -4.02 8.06
C PRO A 24 6.21 -4.20 9.25
N LYS A 25 6.73 -4.76 10.37
CA LYS A 25 5.93 -4.99 11.59
C LYS A 25 5.20 -3.73 12.05
N PHE A 26 5.84 -2.56 11.90
CA PHE A 26 5.26 -1.26 12.20
C PHE A 26 3.94 -0.96 11.46
N LEU A 27 3.81 -1.38 10.19
CA LEU A 27 2.58 -1.21 9.41
C LEU A 27 1.51 -2.23 9.81
N LYS A 28 1.92 -3.41 10.31
CA LYS A 28 1.01 -4.49 10.72
C LYS A 28 0.35 -4.21 12.06
N ASP A 29 1.08 -3.58 12.97
CA ASP A 29 0.61 -3.25 14.33
C ASP A 29 -0.13 -1.90 14.41
N MET A 30 -0.16 -1.14 13.31
CA MET A 30 -0.95 0.09 13.20
C MET A 30 -2.45 -0.20 13.10
N SER A 31 -3.26 0.65 13.74
CA SER A 31 -4.71 0.63 13.54
C SER A 31 -5.07 1.08 12.11
N ALA A 32 -6.17 0.56 11.56
CA ALA A 32 -6.61 0.85 10.19
C ALA A 32 -6.65 2.36 9.88
N GLY A 33 -7.17 3.18 10.81
CA GLY A 33 -7.20 4.64 10.66
C GLY A 33 -5.82 5.29 10.58
N LYS A 34 -4.86 4.84 11.41
CA LYS A 34 -3.47 5.34 11.37
C LYS A 34 -2.76 4.90 10.09
N LEU A 35 -3.05 3.70 9.60
CA LEU A 35 -2.47 3.15 8.37
C LEU A 35 -2.93 3.93 7.14
N ILE A 36 -4.21 4.30 7.07
CA ILE A 36 -4.74 5.20 6.03
C ILE A 36 -4.06 6.56 6.10
N LEU A 37 -4.00 7.17 7.29
CA LEU A 37 -3.43 8.50 7.46
C LEU A 37 -1.93 8.53 7.10
N PHE A 38 -1.18 7.51 7.51
CA PHE A 38 0.23 7.34 7.15
C PHE A 38 0.41 7.16 5.64
N SER A 39 -0.42 6.34 5.00
CA SER A 39 -0.40 6.13 3.56
C SER A 39 -0.70 7.41 2.78
N LEU A 40 -1.69 8.18 3.24
CA LEU A 40 -2.04 9.48 2.67
C LEU A 40 -0.87 10.46 2.80
N MET A 41 -0.24 10.50 3.97
CA MET A 41 0.90 11.36 4.25
C MET A 41 2.12 10.98 3.41
N MET A 42 2.37 9.68 3.21
CA MET A 42 3.40 9.16 2.30
C MET A 42 3.17 9.58 0.85
N ILE A 43 1.93 9.49 0.36
CA ILE A 43 1.57 9.94 -0.99
C ILE A 43 1.81 11.46 -1.12
N LEU A 44 1.34 12.25 -0.16
CA LEU A 44 1.53 13.71 -0.13
C LEU A 44 3.02 14.09 -0.10
N LEU A 45 3.80 13.43 0.75
CA LEU A 45 5.25 13.65 0.85
C LEU A 45 5.94 13.32 -0.47
N THR A 46 5.53 12.22 -1.11
CA THR A 46 6.07 11.79 -2.41
C THR A 46 5.78 12.84 -3.47
N VAL A 47 4.55 13.35 -3.55
CA VAL A 47 4.17 14.43 -4.47
C VAL A 47 4.99 15.69 -4.19
N PHE A 48 5.18 16.06 -2.92
CA PHE A 48 5.93 17.25 -2.52
C PHE A 48 7.42 17.17 -2.89
N ILE A 49 8.10 16.07 -2.52
CA ILE A 49 9.50 15.80 -2.92
C ILE A 49 9.61 15.75 -4.44
N GLY A 50 8.58 15.20 -5.05
CA GLY A 50 8.46 15.02 -6.46
C GLY A 50 8.35 16.26 -7.31
N PHE A 51 7.84 17.35 -6.76
CA PHE A 51 7.87 18.65 -7.42
C PHE A 51 9.29 19.05 -7.84
N PHE A 52 10.32 18.57 -7.14
CA PHE A 52 11.72 18.84 -7.43
C PHE A 52 12.35 17.86 -8.45
N ILE A 53 11.64 16.80 -8.88
CA ILE A 53 12.18 15.72 -9.73
C ILE A 53 11.28 15.52 -10.96
N LYS A 54 11.84 15.69 -12.17
CA LYS A 54 11.10 15.63 -13.46
C LYS A 54 10.29 14.33 -13.71
N GLN A 55 10.66 13.20 -13.10
CA GLN A 55 10.04 11.88 -13.34
C GLN A 55 9.09 11.44 -12.22
N ILE A 56 8.51 12.40 -11.51
CA ILE A 56 7.69 12.13 -10.32
C ILE A 56 6.45 11.27 -10.55
N MET A 57 5.82 11.38 -11.72
CA MET A 57 4.52 10.72 -11.98
C MET A 57 4.60 9.20 -11.76
N ILE A 58 5.68 8.54 -12.19
CA ILE A 58 5.84 7.10 -12.04
C ILE A 58 6.02 6.72 -10.57
N LEU A 59 6.81 7.49 -9.82
CA LEU A 59 7.06 7.23 -8.41
C LEU A 59 5.78 7.37 -7.57
N VAL A 60 4.99 8.41 -7.84
CA VAL A 60 3.70 8.62 -7.17
C VAL A 60 2.77 7.45 -7.44
N ILE A 61 2.66 7.00 -8.69
CA ILE A 61 1.80 5.86 -9.06
C ILE A 61 2.23 4.59 -8.30
N LEU A 62 3.54 4.31 -8.21
CA LEU A 62 4.05 3.15 -7.48
C LEU A 62 3.70 3.23 -5.98
N VAL A 63 3.90 4.39 -5.36
CA VAL A 63 3.58 4.60 -3.93
C VAL A 63 2.07 4.46 -3.69
N THR A 64 1.24 4.98 -4.59
CA THR A 64 -0.21 4.84 -4.51
C THR A 64 -0.62 3.38 -4.62
N ILE A 65 -0.12 2.63 -5.62
CA ILE A 65 -0.41 1.21 -5.81
C ILE A 65 -0.08 0.42 -4.54
N TYR A 66 1.15 0.59 -4.02
CA TYR A 66 1.59 -0.13 -2.84
C TYR A 66 0.72 0.23 -1.62
N SER A 67 0.44 1.52 -1.41
CA SER A 67 -0.40 1.99 -0.30
C SER A 67 -1.82 1.42 -0.36
N SER A 68 -2.43 1.38 -1.56
CA SER A 68 -3.77 0.80 -1.76
C SER A 68 -3.80 -0.69 -1.43
N ILE A 69 -2.78 -1.45 -1.85
CA ILE A 69 -2.67 -2.89 -1.55
C ILE A 69 -2.50 -3.11 -0.04
N VAL A 70 -1.67 -2.30 0.62
CA VAL A 70 -1.42 -2.35 2.06
C VAL A 70 -2.71 -2.12 2.85
N ILE A 71 -3.47 -1.07 2.50
CA ILE A 71 -4.77 -0.76 3.11
C ILE A 71 -5.74 -1.92 2.87
N SER A 72 -5.90 -2.36 1.61
CA SER A 72 -6.84 -3.41 1.24
C SER A 72 -6.58 -4.70 2.03
N ASN A 73 -5.33 -5.15 2.07
CA ASN A 73 -4.95 -6.36 2.82
C ASN A 73 -5.19 -6.22 4.33
N HIS A 74 -4.96 -5.04 4.91
CA HIS A 74 -5.24 -4.80 6.33
C HIS A 74 -6.73 -4.93 6.65
N TYR A 75 -7.60 -4.33 5.82
CA TYR A 75 -9.05 -4.48 5.97
C TYR A 75 -9.49 -5.91 5.73
N MET A 76 -8.97 -6.59 4.71
CA MET A 76 -9.32 -7.98 4.41
C MET A 76 -8.92 -8.93 5.55
N ALA A 77 -7.76 -8.72 6.17
CA ALA A 77 -7.34 -9.47 7.34
C ALA A 77 -8.25 -9.21 8.56
N ALA A 78 -8.74 -7.99 8.74
CA ALA A 78 -9.72 -7.67 9.79
C ALA A 78 -11.08 -8.34 9.51
N PHE A 79 -11.58 -8.29 8.28
CA PHE A 79 -12.79 -9.00 7.85
C PHE A 79 -12.69 -10.51 8.02
N GLN A 80 -11.59 -11.14 7.59
CA GLN A 80 -11.36 -12.57 7.81
C GLN A 80 -11.33 -12.95 9.29
N LYS A 81 -10.84 -12.07 10.18
CA LYS A 81 -10.92 -12.31 11.63
C LYS A 81 -12.37 -12.28 12.13
N MET A 82 -13.19 -11.36 11.61
CA MET A 82 -14.63 -11.28 11.91
C MET A 82 -15.39 -12.51 11.42
N GLU A 83 -15.15 -12.94 10.17
CA GLU A 83 -15.79 -14.12 9.58
C GLU A 83 -15.45 -15.42 10.33
N ARG A 84 -14.24 -15.51 10.89
CA ARG A 84 -13.82 -16.65 11.72
C ARG A 84 -14.40 -16.62 13.15
N GLY A 85 -15.40 -15.78 13.40
CA GLY A 85 -16.15 -15.75 14.66
C GLY A 85 -15.45 -15.05 15.82
N LYS A 86 -14.29 -14.40 15.60
CA LYS A 86 -13.67 -13.56 16.62
C LYS A 86 -14.30 -12.16 16.56
N LYS A 87 -15.19 -11.86 17.51
CA LYS A 87 -15.62 -10.49 17.78
C LYS A 87 -14.37 -9.63 18.02
N ILE A 88 -14.24 -8.56 17.24
CA ILE A 88 -13.25 -7.49 17.45
C ILE A 88 -13.64 -6.71 18.69
#